data_AF-A0A460A1D5-F1
#
_entry.id   AF-A0A460A1D5-F1
#
_cell.length_a   1.000
_cell.length_b   1.000
_cell.length_c   1.000
_cell.angle_alpha   90.00
_cell.angle_beta   90.00
_cell.angle_gamma   90.00
#
_symmetry.space_group_name_H-M   'P 1'
#
loop_
_entity.id
_entity.type
_entity.pdbx_description
1 polymer ?
#
loop_
_entity_poly.entity_id
_entity_poly.type
_entity_poly.pdbx_seq_one_letter_code
_entity_poly.pdbx_strand_id
1 'polypeptide(L)'
;MSRTKLLLDVVENMRVLADSIQTLCDAAMTNDPQDESALDVAYEEHKNPTITLEQVRGVLAKKSQEGKTETVRNLLKTYGASKLSEVKVEDYRELLLDAEVL
;
A
#
# COMPACT_ATOMS: atom_id res chain seq x y z
N MET A 1 12.16 3.70 -43.77
CA MET A 1 12.35 3.00 -42.48
C MET A 1 11.67 1.65 -42.57
N SER A 2 12.38 0.54 -42.34
CA SER A 2 11.78 -0.80 -42.38
C SER A 2 11.07 -1.12 -41.06
N ARG A 3 10.09 -2.04 -41.09
CA ARG A 3 9.40 -2.52 -39.88
C ARG A 3 10.35 -3.10 -38.83
N THR A 4 11.43 -3.75 -39.29
CA THR A 4 12.49 -4.28 -38.43
C THR A 4 13.24 -3.18 -37.68
N LYS A 5 13.45 -2.02 -38.30
CA LYS A 5 14.08 -0.87 -37.65
C LYS A 5 13.19 -0.28 -36.56
N LEU A 6 11.88 -0.16 -36.81
CA LEU A 6 10.92 0.29 -35.78
C LEU A 6 10.89 -0.65 -34.57
N LEU A 7 10.98 -1.97 -34.78
CA LEU A 7 11.04 -2.93 -33.68
C LEU A 7 12.32 -2.78 -32.85
N LEU A 8 13.46 -2.56 -33.48
CA LEU A 8 14.72 -2.30 -32.78
C LEU A 8 14.66 -0.99 -31.98
N ASP A 9 14.10 0.06 -32.56
CA ASP A 9 13.92 1.35 -31.88
C ASP A 9 13.01 1.20 -30.64
N VAL A 10 11.95 0.39 -30.72
CA VAL A 10 11.08 0.10 -29.56
C VAL A 10 11.82 -0.67 -28.46
N VAL A 11 12.63 -1.67 -28.83
CA VAL A 11 13.43 -2.43 -27.85
C VAL A 11 14.44 -1.52 -27.15
N GLU A 12 15.09 -0.63 -27.88
CA GLU A 12 16.04 0.32 -27.31
C GLU A 12 15.34 1.29 -26.35
N ASN A 13 14.20 1.85 -26.74
CA ASN A 13 13.40 2.71 -25.87
C ASN A 13 12.93 2.00 -24.59
N MET A 14 12.61 0.70 -24.65
CA MET A 14 12.24 -0.07 -23.45
C MET A 14 13.43 -0.25 -22.49
N ARG A 15 14.64 -0.42 -23.01
CA ARG A 15 15.86 -0.50 -22.17
C ARG A 15 16.14 0.83 -21.48
N VAL A 16 16.10 1.93 -22.24
CA VAL A 16 16.26 3.29 -21.69
C VAL A 16 15.21 3.58 -20.62
N LEU A 17 13.96 3.14 -20.84
CA LEU A 17 12.90 3.28 -19.85
C LEU A 17 13.18 2.46 -18.59
N ALA A 18 13.67 1.23 -18.73
CA ALA A 18 14.06 0.40 -17.59
C ALA A 18 15.18 1.06 -16.77
N ASP A 19 16.19 1.62 -17.42
CA ASP A 19 17.29 2.33 -16.76
C ASP A 19 16.78 3.58 -16.02
N SER A 20 15.82 4.31 -16.61
CA SER A 20 15.20 5.47 -15.95
C SER A 20 14.38 5.07 -14.73
N ILE A 21 13.68 3.93 -14.76
CA ILE A 21 12.92 3.40 -13.61
C ILE A 21 13.90 2.96 -12.51
N GLN A 22 14.99 2.28 -12.87
CA GLN A 22 16.03 1.89 -11.91
C GLN A 22 16.61 3.11 -11.21
N THR A 23 16.93 4.16 -11.98
CA THR A 23 17.45 5.42 -11.42
C THR A 23 16.47 6.06 -10.44
N LEU A 24 15.17 6.03 -10.73
CA LEU A 24 14.13 6.53 -9.83
C LEU A 24 14.00 5.66 -8.57
N CYS A 25 14.10 4.34 -8.71
CA CYS A 25 14.11 3.42 -7.58
C CYS A 25 15.33 3.68 -6.69
N ASP A 26 16.52 3.79 -7.25
CA ASP A 26 17.75 4.07 -6.52
C ASP A 26 17.62 5.42 -5.79
N ALA A 27 17.15 6.47 -6.47
CA ALA A 27 16.91 7.79 -5.88
C ALA A 27 15.89 7.75 -4.72
N ALA A 28 14.82 6.96 -4.86
CA ALA A 28 13.81 6.78 -3.81
C ALA A 28 14.36 6.00 -2.60
N MET A 29 15.28 5.05 -2.83
CA MET A 29 15.91 4.26 -1.78
C MET A 29 17.08 4.99 -1.09
N THR A 30 17.68 6.00 -1.72
CA THR A 30 18.78 6.80 -1.16
C THR A 30 18.38 7.88 -0.14
N ASN A 31 17.21 7.79 0.50
CA ASN A 31 16.77 8.76 1.53
C ASN A 31 17.33 8.52 2.96
N ASP A 32 18.30 7.63 3.18
CA ASP A 32 19.29 7.69 4.28
C ASP A 32 20.44 6.68 3.98
N PRO A 33 21.67 6.82 4.54
CA PRO A 33 22.90 6.33 3.93
C PRO A 33 23.12 4.82 4.12
N GLN A 34 23.73 4.24 3.09
CA GLN A 34 24.78 3.22 3.14
C GLN A 34 24.72 2.22 4.31
N ASP A 35 24.31 0.98 4.03
CA ASP A 35 25.06 -0.16 4.57
C ASP A 35 24.87 -1.39 3.67
N GLU A 36 25.84 -1.61 2.77
CA GLU A 36 26.21 -2.97 2.38
C GLU A 36 26.96 -3.58 3.56
N SER A 37 26.31 -4.45 4.34
CA SER A 37 26.89 -5.66 4.92
C SER A 37 26.12 -6.12 6.16
N ALA A 38 25.92 -7.43 6.21
CA ALA A 38 25.68 -8.25 7.39
C ALA A 38 24.21 -8.47 7.82
N LEU A 39 23.80 -9.71 7.55
CA LEU A 39 23.12 -10.62 8.49
C LEU A 39 21.65 -10.35 8.77
N ASP A 40 20.85 -11.22 8.17
CA ASP A 40 19.97 -12.19 8.84
C ASP A 40 18.89 -11.66 9.81
N VAL A 41 17.70 -12.22 9.64
CA VAL A 41 16.52 -12.12 10.53
C VAL A 41 15.66 -10.84 10.45
N ALA A 42 15.03 -10.59 9.29
CA ALA A 42 13.71 -9.94 9.23
C ALA A 42 13.10 -10.06 7.81
N TYR A 43 13.10 -11.26 7.24
CA TYR A 43 12.13 -11.58 6.20
C TYR A 43 10.83 -11.91 6.92
N GLU A 44 9.99 -10.91 7.17
CA GLU A 44 8.52 -10.98 7.21
C GLU A 44 8.04 -9.57 7.61
N GLU A 45 6.95 -9.14 7.01
CA GLU A 45 6.24 -7.86 7.20
C GLU A 45 6.77 -6.66 6.41
N HIS A 46 5.83 -5.96 5.77
CA HIS A 46 6.00 -4.73 4.99
C HIS A 46 6.34 -4.86 3.50
N LYS A 47 5.73 -5.84 2.81
CA LYS A 47 5.46 -5.70 1.37
C LYS A 47 4.07 -6.22 0.99
N ASN A 48 3.04 -5.62 1.55
CA ASN A 48 1.73 -5.62 0.91
C ASN A 48 1.26 -4.17 0.80
N PRO A 49 0.94 -3.65 -0.41
CA PRO A 49 0.20 -2.40 -0.58
C PRO A 49 -1.29 -2.63 -0.24
N THR A 50 -1.55 -3.32 0.87
CA THR A 50 -2.86 -3.53 1.43
C THR A 50 -3.15 -2.35 2.33
N ILE A 51 -4.30 -1.72 2.10
CA ILE A 51 -4.91 -0.64 2.90
C ILE A 51 -4.32 -0.61 4.32
N THR A 52 -3.59 0.46 4.64
CA THR A 52 -2.88 0.55 5.91
C THR A 52 -3.89 0.76 7.04
N LEU A 53 -3.61 0.16 8.20
CA LEU A 53 -4.39 0.31 9.43
C LEU A 53 -4.68 1.79 9.76
N GLU A 54 -3.75 2.68 9.41
CA GLU A 54 -3.87 4.12 9.60
C GLU A 54 -4.97 4.75 8.76
N GLN A 55 -5.12 4.36 7.49
CA GLN A 55 -6.17 4.92 6.61
C GLN A 55 -7.56 4.57 7.14
N VAL A 56 -7.78 3.30 7.47
CA VAL A 56 -9.06 2.85 8.02
C VAL A 56 -9.31 3.51 9.39
N ARG A 57 -8.26 3.62 10.24
CA ARG A 57 -8.36 4.30 11.54
C ARG A 57 -8.73 5.77 11.38
N GLY A 58 -8.19 6.44 10.37
CA GLY A 58 -8.51 7.83 10.04
C GLY A 58 -9.97 8.02 9.64
N VAL A 59 -10.51 7.16 8.77
CA VAL A 59 -11.91 7.22 8.31
C VAL A 59 -12.86 6.92 9.47
N LEU A 60 -12.60 5.85 10.23
CA LEU A 60 -13.41 5.51 11.40
C LEU A 60 -13.34 6.56 12.50
N ALA A 61 -12.17 7.16 12.73
CA ALA A 61 -12.02 8.23 13.71
C ALA A 61 -12.84 9.47 13.32
N LYS A 62 -12.85 9.84 12.04
CA LYS A 62 -13.70 10.94 11.54
C LYS A 62 -15.18 10.62 11.77
N LYS A 63 -15.64 9.41 11.42
CA LYS A 63 -17.03 8.99 11.65
C LYS A 63 -17.39 8.93 13.13
N SER A 64 -16.46 8.50 13.99
CA SER A 64 -16.65 8.55 15.44
C SER A 64 -16.71 9.99 15.98
N GLN A 65 -15.91 10.91 15.44
CA GLN A 65 -15.99 12.34 15.78
C GLN A 65 -17.31 12.97 15.34
N GLU A 66 -17.92 12.49 14.25
CA GLU A 66 -19.28 12.86 13.83
C GLU A 66 -20.39 12.33 14.79
N GLY A 67 -20.02 11.64 15.87
CA GLY A 67 -20.96 11.10 16.86
C GLY A 67 -21.45 9.68 16.54
N LYS A 68 -20.98 9.07 15.44
CA LYS A 68 -21.37 7.73 14.99
C LYS A 68 -20.49 6.62 15.59
N THR A 69 -20.01 6.83 16.82
CA THR A 69 -19.08 5.92 17.49
C THR A 69 -19.69 4.54 17.76
N GLU A 70 -21.00 4.47 18.02
CA GLU A 70 -21.71 3.21 18.23
C GLU A 70 -21.86 2.40 16.93
N THR A 71 -22.15 3.06 15.81
CA THR A 71 -22.28 2.38 14.51
C THR A 71 -20.93 1.85 14.03
N VAL A 72 -19.84 2.62 14.21
CA VAL A 72 -18.48 2.16 13.96
C VAL A 72 -18.12 0.93 14.81
N ARG A 73 -18.51 0.94 16.09
CA ARG A 73 -18.23 -0.19 17.00
C ARG A 73 -19.06 -1.42 16.65
N ASN A 74 -20.30 -1.25 16.20
CA ASN A 74 -21.14 -2.34 15.72
C ASN A 74 -20.62 -2.88 14.39
N LEU A 75 -20.16 -2.02 13.49
CA LEU A 75 -19.53 -2.42 12.23
C LEU A 75 -18.34 -3.33 12.49
N LEU A 76 -17.41 -2.91 13.36
CA LEU A 76 -16.27 -3.74 13.76
C LEU A 76 -16.70 -5.11 14.31
N LYS A 77 -17.75 -5.14 15.15
CA LYS A 77 -18.29 -6.40 15.68
C LYS A 77 -18.89 -7.30 14.59
N THR A 78 -19.51 -6.74 13.55
CA THR A 78 -20.01 -7.51 12.40
C THR A 78 -18.88 -8.24 11.70
N TYR A 79 -17.71 -7.60 11.58
CA TYR A 79 -16.48 -8.19 11.08
C TYR A 79 -15.75 -9.08 12.11
N GLY A 80 -16.37 -9.37 13.26
CA GLY A 80 -15.82 -10.27 14.28
C GLY A 80 -14.72 -9.65 15.15
N ALA A 81 -14.54 -8.33 15.11
CA ALA A 81 -13.46 -7.64 15.79
C ALA A 81 -13.99 -6.60 16.78
N SER A 82 -13.31 -6.43 17.93
CA SER A 82 -13.62 -5.34 18.85
C SER A 82 -12.83 -4.07 18.54
N LYS A 83 -11.72 -4.22 17.81
CA LYS A 83 -10.79 -3.15 17.43
C LYS A 83 -10.30 -3.34 16.00
N LEU A 84 -9.93 -2.25 15.35
CA LEU A 84 -9.39 -2.27 13.99
C LEU A 84 -8.15 -3.16 13.84
N SER A 85 -7.36 -3.26 14.91
CA SER A 85 -6.16 -4.11 14.98
C SER A 85 -6.47 -5.61 14.97
N GLU A 86 -7.72 -6.01 15.21
CA GLU A 86 -8.16 -7.42 15.21
C GLU A 86 -8.86 -7.80 13.89
N VAL A 87 -9.19 -6.81 13.06
CA VAL A 87 -9.80 -7.04 11.74
C VAL A 87 -8.72 -7.50 10.77
N LYS A 88 -9.03 -8.51 9.97
CA LYS A 88 -8.11 -9.01 8.94
C LYS A 88 -7.92 -7.96 7.85
N VAL A 89 -6.72 -7.94 7.29
CA VAL A 89 -6.35 -7.03 6.20
C VAL A 89 -7.25 -7.21 4.97
N GLU A 90 -7.78 -8.41 4.77
CA GLU A 90 -8.75 -8.76 3.72
C GLU A 90 -10.07 -7.99 3.87
N ASP A 91 -10.51 -7.76 5.11
CA ASP A 91 -11.78 -7.13 5.45
C ASP A 91 -11.67 -5.60 5.53
N TYR A 92 -10.44 -5.03 5.56
CA TYR A 92 -10.23 -3.58 5.60
C TYR A 92 -10.86 -2.83 4.43
N ARG A 93 -10.92 -3.46 3.26
CA ARG A 93 -11.52 -2.83 2.07
C ARG A 93 -13.03 -2.67 2.21
N GLU A 94 -13.69 -3.70 2.73
CA GLU A 94 -15.14 -3.71 2.92
C GLU A 94 -15.53 -2.82 4.11
N LEU A 95 -14.76 -2.89 5.19
CA LEU A 95 -14.95 -2.07 6.36
C LEU A 95 -14.80 -0.56 6.06
N LEU A 96 -13.85 -0.19 5.20
CA LEU A 96 -13.67 1.20 4.77
C LEU A 96 -14.87 1.70 3.95
N LEU A 97 -15.38 0.88 3.02
CA LEU A 97 -16.57 1.21 2.25
C LEU A 97 -17.80 1.40 3.15
N ASP A 98 -18.05 0.48 4.07
CA ASP A 98 -19.18 0.59 5.00
C ASP A 98 -19.02 1.79 5.93
N ALA A 99 -17.79 2.07 6.38
CA ALA A 99 -17.50 3.24 7.19
C ALA A 99 -17.78 4.56 6.47
N GLU A 100 -17.51 4.65 5.16
CA GLU A 100 -17.79 5.86 4.37
C GLU A 100 -19.29 6.13 4.23
N VAL A 101 -20.10 5.07 4.16
CA VAL A 101 -21.57 5.15 3.97
C VAL A 101 -22.31 5.50 5.27
N LEU A 102 -21.72 5.26 6.45
CA LEU A 102 -22.30 5.58 7.77
C LEU A 102 -22.45 7.07 8.04
#